data_AF-A0A9P7EEP1-F1
#
_entry.id   AF-A0A9P7EEP1-F1
#
_cell.length_a   1.000
_cell.length_b   1.000
_cell.length_c   1.000
_cell.angle_alpha   90.00
_cell.angle_beta   90.00
_cell.angle_gamma   90.00
#
_symmetry.space_group_name_H-M   'P 1'
#
loop_
_entity.id
_entity.type
_entity.pdbx_description
1 polymer ?
#
loop_
_entity_poly.entity_id
_entity_poly.type
_entity_poly.pdbx_seq_one_letter_code
_entity_poly.pdbx_strand_id
1 'polypeptide(L)'
;MLQTHVVCNKRTHFQVYKQWCEVGGIMMHPHAIPPGKDLAVMQMTLDASLVLRPPAFTKDGLLEYIMELIVTEDEAIQLIDKPAFRCLLQYACPSLTNKDIPHRTKLTDTIKA
;
A
#
# COMPACT_ATOMS: atom_id res chain seq x y z
N MET A 1 -29.12 4.61 12.79
CA MET A 1 -29.49 3.40 12.02
C MET A 1 -28.35 2.41 12.18
N LEU A 2 -28.64 1.24 12.75
CA LEU A 2 -27.67 0.22 13.16
C LEU A 2 -27.10 -0.52 11.94
N GLN A 3 -25.80 -0.36 11.66
CA GLN A 3 -25.09 -1.28 10.77
C GLN A 3 -24.85 -2.58 11.54
N THR A 4 -25.70 -3.57 11.28
CA THR A 4 -25.52 -4.94 11.72
C THR A 4 -24.27 -5.52 11.04
N HIS A 5 -23.18 -5.57 11.79
CA HIS A 5 -22.01 -6.38 11.42
C HIS A 5 -22.48 -7.81 11.18
N VAL A 6 -22.42 -8.29 9.93
CA VAL A 6 -22.54 -9.71 9.63
C VAL A 6 -21.31 -10.38 10.23
N VAL A 7 -21.45 -10.87 11.45
CA VAL A 7 -20.45 -11.71 12.10
C VAL A 7 -20.38 -13.00 11.28
N CYS A 8 -19.36 -13.11 10.42
CA CYS A 8 -19.04 -14.35 9.75
C CYS A 8 -18.58 -15.35 10.82
N ASN A 9 -19.51 -16.20 11.28
CA ASN A 9 -19.28 -17.15 12.35
C ASN A 9 -18.41 -18.31 11.83
N LYS A 10 -17.10 -18.06 11.68
CA LYS A 10 -16.13 -19.01 11.11
C LYS A 10 -16.11 -20.37 11.85
N ARG A 11 -16.58 -20.42 13.10
CA ARG A 11 -16.65 -21.66 13.90
C ARG A 11 -17.70 -22.65 13.40
N THR A 12 -18.81 -22.18 12.83
CA THR A 12 -19.90 -23.04 12.36
C THR A 12 -19.72 -23.48 10.90
N HIS A 13 -19.05 -22.68 10.07
CA HIS A 13 -18.88 -22.98 8.64
C HIS A 13 -18.12 -24.30 8.39
N PHE A 14 -17.03 -24.54 9.11
CA PHE A 14 -16.27 -25.79 8.94
C PHE A 14 -17.07 -27.03 9.35
N GLN A 15 -17.84 -26.94 10.45
CA GLN A 15 -18.64 -28.07 10.94
C GLN A 15 -19.72 -28.47 9.95
N VAL A 16 -20.39 -27.48 9.36
CA VAL A 16 -21.38 -27.72 8.28
C VAL A 16 -20.70 -28.34 7.07
N TYR A 17 -19.58 -27.78 6.60
CA TYR A 17 -18.85 -28.34 5.46
C TYR A 17 -18.41 -29.79 5.70
N LYS A 18 -17.86 -30.09 6.87
CA LYS A 18 -17.44 -31.44 7.27
C LYS A 18 -18.60 -32.43 7.19
N GLN A 19 -19.76 -32.08 7.76
CA GLN A 19 -20.92 -32.95 7.77
C GLN A 19 -21.41 -33.28 6.35
N TRP A 20 -21.42 -32.29 5.45
CA TRP A 20 -21.83 -32.49 4.06
C TRP A 20 -20.86 -33.40 3.29
N CYS A 21 -19.55 -33.23 3.51
CA CYS A 21 -18.55 -34.11 2.92
C CYS A 21 -18.69 -35.56 3.41
N GLU A 22 -18.94 -35.77 4.71
CA GLU A 22 -19.14 -37.10 5.29
C GLU A 22 -20.40 -37.78 4.75
N VAL A 23 -21.53 -37.06 4.67
CA VAL A 23 -22.78 -37.60 4.11
C VAL A 23 -22.64 -37.92 2.62
N GLY A 24 -21.92 -37.09 1.87
CA GLY A 24 -21.68 -37.29 0.44
C GLY A 24 -20.60 -38.32 0.13
N GLY A 25 -19.87 -38.83 1.12
CA GLY A 25 -18.71 -39.71 0.91
C GLY A 25 -17.56 -39.01 0.17
N ILE A 26 -17.48 -37.68 0.24
CA ILE A 26 -16.50 -36.87 -0.50
C ILE A 26 -15.31 -36.56 0.42
N MET A 27 -14.10 -36.81 -0.06
CA MET A 27 -12.89 -36.44 0.65
C MET A 27 -12.81 -34.92 0.82
N MET A 28 -12.60 -34.46 2.05
CA MET A 28 -12.53 -33.03 2.37
C MET A 28 -11.29 -32.39 1.74
N HIS A 29 -11.46 -31.17 1.24
CA HIS A 29 -10.34 -30.41 0.67
C HIS A 29 -9.33 -30.00 1.77
N PRO A 30 -8.01 -30.21 1.61
CA PRO A 30 -7.01 -29.95 2.65
C PRO A 30 -7.04 -28.51 3.21
N HIS A 31 -7.26 -27.51 2.36
CA HIS A 31 -7.37 -26.09 2.78
C HIS A 31 -8.62 -25.73 3.58
N ALA A 32 -9.67 -26.57 3.54
CA ALA A 32 -10.89 -26.33 4.29
C ALA A 32 -10.79 -26.85 5.73
N ILE A 33 -9.77 -27.66 6.03
CA ILE A 33 -9.50 -28.18 7.37
C ILE A 33 -8.80 -27.07 8.18
N PRO A 34 -9.41 -26.57 9.28
CA PRO A 34 -8.78 -25.55 10.08
C PRO A 34 -7.46 -26.09 10.64
N PRO A 35 -6.36 -25.30 10.58
CA PRO A 35 -5.08 -25.73 11.12
C PRO A 35 -5.21 -26.01 12.62
N GLY A 36 -4.49 -27.02 13.10
CA GLY A 36 -4.36 -27.29 14.53
C GLY A 36 -3.90 -26.05 15.28
N LYS A 37 -4.32 -25.90 16.54
CA LYS A 37 -4.21 -24.68 17.36
C LYS A 37 -2.80 -24.07 17.54
N ASP A 38 -1.75 -24.68 17.01
CA ASP A 38 -0.36 -24.23 17.20
C ASP A 38 0.29 -23.57 15.98
N LEU A 39 -0.44 -23.38 14.87
CA LEU A 39 0.08 -22.59 13.76
C LEU A 39 -0.94 -21.54 13.36
N ALA A 40 -0.78 -20.36 13.98
CA ALA A 40 -1.27 -19.10 13.42
C ALA A 40 -0.55 -18.87 12.07
N VAL A 41 -1.00 -19.58 11.03
CA VAL A 41 -0.60 -19.30 9.66
C VAL A 41 -1.21 -17.95 9.32
N MET A 42 -0.33 -16.95 9.39
CA MET A 42 -0.53 -15.60 8.94
C MET A 42 -1.18 -15.65 7.56
N GLN A 43 -2.48 -15.39 7.48
CA GLN A 43 -3.21 -15.32 6.23
C GLN A 43 -2.77 -14.03 5.53
N MET A 44 -1.67 -14.08 4.79
CA MET A 44 -1.26 -13.02 3.88
C MET A 44 -2.22 -13.05 2.69
N THR A 45 -3.15 -12.11 2.66
CA THR A 45 -3.85 -11.74 1.44
C THR A 45 -2.83 -11.35 0.38
N LEU A 46 -3.03 -11.82 -0.86
CA LEU A 46 -2.13 -11.60 -2.01
C LEU A 46 -1.94 -10.12 -2.38
N ASP A 47 -2.67 -9.19 -1.78
CA ASP A 47 -2.43 -7.75 -1.90
C ASP A 47 -1.21 -7.26 -1.11
N ALA A 48 -0.70 -8.04 -0.16
CA ALA A 48 0.48 -7.67 0.62
C ALA A 48 1.78 -7.73 -0.21
N SER A 49 1.79 -8.44 -1.34
CA SER A 49 2.99 -8.55 -2.21
C SER A 49 3.15 -7.44 -3.25
N LEU A 50 2.18 -6.52 -3.37
CA LEU A 50 2.32 -5.32 -4.23
C LEU A 50 2.42 -4.02 -3.45
N VAL A 51 2.30 -4.05 -2.12
CA VAL A 51 2.81 -2.94 -1.30
C VAL A 51 4.32 -3.15 -1.19
N LEU A 52 5.04 -2.87 -2.28
CA LEU A 52 6.43 -2.43 -2.17
C LEU A 52 6.39 -1.31 -1.14
N ARG A 53 6.85 -1.62 0.07
CA ARG A 53 6.95 -0.63 1.13
C ARG A 53 7.69 0.55 0.49
N PRO A 54 7.09 1.75 0.42
CA PRO A 54 7.75 2.87 -0.22
C PRO A 54 9.15 2.96 0.37
N PRO A 55 10.19 3.12 -0.47
CA PRO A 55 11.55 3.21 0.03
C PRO A 55 11.60 4.26 1.13
N ALA A 56 12.51 4.06 2.09
CA ALA A 56 12.69 5.03 3.17
C ALA A 56 12.87 6.42 2.57
N PHE A 57 12.22 7.42 3.18
CA PHE A 57 12.29 8.78 2.68
C PHE A 57 13.73 9.27 2.71
N THR A 58 14.28 9.62 1.55
CA THR A 58 15.60 10.22 1.40
C THR A 58 15.48 11.49 0.56
N LYS A 59 16.40 12.43 0.75
CA LYS A 59 16.43 13.67 -0.03
C LYS A 59 16.70 13.39 -1.52
N ASP A 60 17.59 12.42 -1.78
CA ASP A 60 17.95 12.02 -3.13
C ASP A 60 16.79 11.30 -3.82
N GLY A 61 16.11 10.38 -3.13
CA GLY A 61 14.91 9.73 -3.67
C GLY A 61 13.75 10.69 -3.91
N LEU A 62 13.57 11.71 -3.05
CA LEU A 62 12.59 12.78 -3.31
C LEU A 62 12.92 13.53 -4.60
N LEU A 63 14.20 13.87 -4.82
CA LEU A 63 14.65 14.56 -6.03
C LEU A 63 14.38 13.70 -7.27
N GLU A 64 14.70 12.40 -7.22
CA GLU A 64 14.44 11.44 -8.30
C GLU A 64 12.96 11.37 -8.67
N TYR A 65 12.08 11.17 -7.69
CA TYR A 65 10.63 11.10 -7.95
C TYR A 65 10.04 12.44 -8.43
N ILE A 66 10.59 13.57 -7.97
CA ILE A 66 10.19 14.89 -8.47
C ILE A 66 10.62 15.06 -9.94
N MET A 67 11.82 14.61 -10.31
CA MET A 67 12.27 14.62 -11.70
C MET A 67 11.42 13.71 -12.58
N GLU A 68 11.09 12.49 -12.11
CA GLU A 68 10.19 11.58 -12.81
C GLU A 68 8.83 12.23 -13.06
N LEU A 69 8.22 12.81 -12.02
CA LEU A 69 6.95 13.54 -12.13
C LEU A 69 7.03 14.67 -13.18
N ILE A 70 8.13 15.42 -13.21
CA ILE A 70 8.37 16.47 -14.21
C ILE A 70 8.46 15.92 -15.62
N VAL A 71 9.22 14.84 -15.82
CA VAL A 71 9.45 14.26 -17.14
C VAL A 71 8.17 13.64 -17.68
N THR A 72 7.33 13.07 -16.81
CA THR A 72 6.05 12.47 -17.20
C THR A 72 4.93 13.50 -17.41
N GLU A 73 4.96 14.62 -16.70
CA GLU A 73 3.88 15.61 -16.70
C GLU A 73 4.36 16.99 -17.18
N ASP A 74 3.81 17.45 -18.31
CA ASP A 74 4.24 18.65 -19.05
C ASP A 74 4.21 19.96 -18.23
N GLU A 75 3.39 20.02 -17.16
CA GLU A 75 3.23 21.20 -16.30
C GLU A 75 3.82 21.05 -14.88
N ALA A 76 4.43 19.91 -14.55
CA ALA A 76 4.90 19.64 -13.19
C ALA A 76 6.08 20.52 -12.76
N ILE A 77 6.83 21.11 -13.70
CA ILE A 77 7.87 22.11 -13.39
C ILE A 77 7.27 23.33 -12.68
N GLN A 78 6.07 23.77 -13.09
CA GLN A 78 5.41 24.90 -12.46
C GLN A 78 4.84 24.55 -11.07
N LEU A 79 4.48 23.28 -10.88
CA LEU A 79 3.87 22.77 -9.66
C LEU A 79 4.82 22.82 -8.46
N ILE A 80 6.12 22.58 -8.67
CA ILE A 80 7.13 22.47 -7.62
C ILE A 80 7.35 23.78 -6.86
N ASP A 81 7.15 24.92 -7.49
CA ASP A 81 7.24 26.23 -6.85
C ASP A 81 5.91 26.68 -6.21
N LYS A 82 4.81 25.92 -6.39
CA LYS A 82 3.53 26.26 -5.77
C LYS A 82 3.60 26.01 -4.26
N PRO A 83 3.24 27.01 -3.41
CA PRO A 83 3.28 26.85 -1.96
C PRO A 83 2.45 25.67 -1.45
N ALA A 84 1.27 25.44 -2.04
CA ALA A 84 0.38 24.34 -1.66
C ALA A 84 1.03 22.96 -1.85
N PHE A 85 1.77 22.78 -2.96
CA PHE A 85 2.48 21.53 -3.24
C PHE A 85 3.63 21.31 -2.25
N ARG A 86 4.38 22.38 -1.93
CA ARG A 86 5.46 22.31 -0.93
C ARG A 86 4.92 21.99 0.47
N CYS A 87 3.79 22.59 0.86
CA CYS A 87 3.11 22.26 2.11
C CYS A 87 2.65 20.80 2.13
N LEU A 88 2.18 20.26 1.01
CA LEU A 88 1.80 18.84 0.91
C LEU A 88 3.02 17.92 1.12
N LEU A 89 4.17 18.23 0.51
CA LEU A 89 5.41 17.48 0.71
C LEU A 89 5.89 17.53 2.17
N GLN A 90 5.79 18.70 2.82
CA GLN A 90 6.12 18.87 4.23
C GLN A 90 5.13 18.17 5.17
N TYR A 91 3.86 18.12 4.80
CA TYR A 91 2.84 17.37 5.55
C TYR A 91 3.12 15.87 5.48
N ALA A 92 3.47 15.35 4.30
CA ALA A 92 3.84 13.96 4.11
C ALA A 92 5.17 13.60 4.82
N CYS A 93 6.11 14.54 4.90
CA CYS A 93 7.39 14.38 5.57
C CYS A 93 7.74 15.60 6.43
N PRO A 94 7.39 15.61 7.73
CA PRO A 94 7.58 16.77 8.62
C PRO A 94 9.05 17.17 8.83
N SER A 95 9.98 16.25 8.58
CA SER A 95 11.42 16.51 8.64
C SER A 95 11.96 17.29 7.43
N LEU A 96 11.16 17.42 6.38
CA LEU A 96 11.51 18.12 5.16
C LEU A 96 11.39 19.63 5.33
N THR A 97 12.48 20.35 5.11
CA THR A 97 12.44 21.81 5.07
C THR A 97 12.26 22.32 3.65
N ASN A 98 11.78 23.55 3.51
CA ASN A 98 11.56 24.15 2.20
C ASN A 98 12.86 24.26 1.37
N LYS A 99 14.03 24.27 2.04
CA LYS A 99 15.35 24.28 1.42
C LYS A 99 15.74 22.94 0.80
N ASP A 100 15.13 21.85 1.28
CA ASP A 100 15.37 20.49 0.77
C ASP A 100 14.58 20.22 -0.51
N ILE A 101 13.55 21.04 -0.80
CA ILE A 101 12.77 20.95 -2.03
C ILE A 101 13.47 21.77 -3.12
N PRO A 102 13.91 21.14 -4.22
CA PRO A 102 14.58 21.83 -5.31
C PRO A 102 13.63 22.83 -5.98
N HIS A 103 14.14 24.02 -6.33
CA HIS A 103 13.41 24.97 -7.16
C HIS A 103 13.46 24.58 -8.63
N ARG A 104 12.49 25.06 -9.41
CA ARG A 104 12.42 24.91 -10.87
C ARG A 104 13.75 25.16 -11.57
N THR A 105 14.47 26.22 -11.18
CA THR A 105 15.74 26.61 -11.80
C THR A 105 16.77 25.48 -11.70
N LYS A 106 16.96 24.95 -10.49
CA LYS A 106 17.88 23.84 -10.21
C LYS A 106 17.50 22.57 -10.97
N LEU A 107 16.21 22.29 -11.11
CA LEU A 107 15.71 21.13 -11.86
C LEU A 107 15.92 21.30 -13.37
N THR A 108 15.66 22.49 -13.90
CA THR A 108 15.87 22.81 -15.33
C THR A 108 17.35 22.66 -15.71
N ASP A 109 18.25 23.09 -14.84
CA ASP A 109 19.70 22.95 -15.05
C ASP A 109 20.14 21.48 -15.01
N THR A 110 19.51 20.66 -14.17
CA THR A 110 19.81 19.22 -14.06
C THR A 110 19.29 18.43 -15.27
N ILE A 111 18.15 18.82 -15.84
CA ILE A 111 17.56 18.16 -17.03
C ILE A 111 18.37 18.48 -18.30
N LYS A 112 18.98 19.66 -18.36
CA LYS A 112 19.76 20.12 -19.52
C LYS A 112 21.21 19.64 -19.52
N ALA A 113 21.72 19.16 -18.38
CA ALA A 113 23.07 18.63 -18.22
C ALA A 113 23.16 17.18 -18.70
#